data_AF-A0A1A8GZ02-F1
#
_entry.id   AF-A0A1A8GZ02-F1
#
_cell.length_a   1.000
_cell.length_b   1.000
_cell.length_c   1.000
_cell.angle_alpha   90.00
_cell.angle_beta   90.00
_cell.angle_gamma   90.00
#
_symmetry.space_group_name_H-M   'P 1'
#
loop_
_entity.id
_entity.type
_entity.pdbx_description
1 polymer ?
#
loop_
_entity_poly.entity_id
_entity_poly.type
_entity_poly.pdbx_seq_one_letter_code
_entity_poly.pdbx_strand_id
1 'polypeptide(L)'
;ELSYKEAIEKASSAITRFPVIKIQDVPLMSHIAYNWDSIWAFRPDPSDLLIATYPKAGTTWTQEIVDLLLHNGDADACKRAPTP
;
A
#
# COMPACT_ATOMS: atom_id res chain seq x y z
N GLU A 1 -29.44 -3.35 6.17
CA GLU A 1 -28.44 -2.54 5.43
C GLU A 1 -28.14 -1.31 6.25
N LEU A 2 -26.86 -0.92 6.38
CA LEU A 2 -26.50 0.35 7.04
C LEU A 2 -26.87 1.50 6.12
N SER A 3 -27.52 2.54 6.65
CA SER A 3 -27.74 3.77 5.91
C SER A 3 -26.41 4.42 5.54
N TYR A 4 -26.33 5.05 4.36
CA TYR A 4 -25.13 5.79 3.92
C TYR A 4 -24.64 6.80 4.97
N LYS A 5 -25.58 7.42 5.71
CA LYS A 5 -25.28 8.35 6.79
C LYS A 5 -24.61 7.66 7.99
N GLU A 6 -25.14 6.52 8.40
CA GLU A 6 -24.61 5.73 9.53
C GLU A 6 -23.23 5.14 9.20
N ALA A 7 -23.00 4.75 7.93
CA ALA A 7 -21.71 4.31 7.45
C ALA A 7 -20.65 5.42 7.53
N ILE A 8 -20.99 6.65 7.11
CA ILE A 8 -20.10 7.81 7.19
C ILE A 8 -19.83 8.18 8.66
N GLU A 9 -20.84 8.26 9.52
CA GLU A 9 -20.63 8.59 10.93
C GLU A 9 -19.72 7.56 11.62
N LYS A 10 -19.92 6.27 11.34
CA LYS A 10 -19.07 5.20 11.87
C LYS A 10 -17.64 5.31 11.36
N ALA A 11 -17.44 5.59 10.07
CA ALA A 11 -16.13 5.73 9.45
C ALA A 11 -15.43 7.05 9.82
N SER A 12 -16.17 8.10 10.18
CA SER A 12 -15.63 9.42 10.51
C SER A 12 -14.62 9.37 11.65
N SER A 13 -14.90 8.55 12.68
CA SER A 13 -13.97 8.31 13.79
C SER A 13 -12.66 7.61 13.39
N ALA A 14 -12.66 6.88 12.27
CA ALA A 14 -11.52 6.14 11.75
C ALA A 14 -10.69 6.93 10.72
N ILE A 15 -11.23 8.02 10.17
CA ILE A 15 -10.57 8.85 9.15
C ILE A 15 -9.96 10.07 9.82
N THR A 16 -8.73 9.93 10.30
CA THR A 16 -7.96 11.05 10.85
C THR A 16 -6.86 11.48 9.88
N ARG A 17 -6.58 12.78 9.78
CA ARG A 17 -5.36 13.24 9.09
C ARG A 17 -4.13 12.80 9.89
N PHE A 18 -3.27 12.02 9.26
CA PHE A 18 -2.01 11.62 9.87
C PHE A 18 -1.01 12.78 9.86
N PRO A 19 -0.27 13.01 10.96
CA PRO A 19 0.87 13.90 10.93
C PRO A 19 1.98 13.30 10.05
N VAL A 20 2.77 14.20 9.47
CA VAL A 20 3.97 13.87 8.69
C VAL A 20 5.20 14.02 9.57
N ILE A 21 6.07 13.02 9.55
CA ILE A 21 7.32 12.98 10.32
C ILE A 21 8.48 12.88 9.34
N LYS A 22 9.53 13.69 9.55
CA LYS A 22 10.72 13.64 8.72
C LYS A 22 11.64 12.50 9.13
N ILE A 23 12.00 11.65 8.18
CA ILE A 23 13.06 10.65 8.31
C ILE A 23 14.11 10.98 7.25
N GLN A 24 15.35 11.24 7.65
CA GLN A 24 16.43 11.66 6.73
C GLN A 24 15.97 12.80 5.78
N ASP A 25 15.31 13.82 6.35
CA ASP A 25 14.72 14.96 5.66
C ASP A 25 13.55 14.68 4.70
N VAL A 26 13.14 13.42 4.54
CA VAL A 26 11.98 13.05 3.72
C VAL A 26 10.70 13.02 4.59
N PRO A 27 9.64 13.76 4.21
CA PRO A 27 8.36 13.73 4.91
C PRO A 27 7.63 12.39 4.66
N LEU A 28 7.43 11.60 5.71
CA LEU A 28 6.71 10.33 5.68
C LEU A 28 5.47 10.36 6.58
N MET A 29 4.47 9.51 6.28
CA MET A 29 3.31 9.34 7.16
C MET A 29 3.75 8.78 8.51
N SER A 30 3.17 9.29 9.60
CA SER A 30 3.57 8.92 10.98
C SER A 30 3.65 7.41 11.25
N HIS A 31 2.72 6.61 10.74
CA HIS A 31 2.77 5.15 10.90
C HIS A 31 3.98 4.50 10.21
N ILE A 32 4.44 5.03 9.07
CA ILE A 32 5.67 4.57 8.39
C ILE A 32 6.88 4.99 9.22
N ALA A 33 6.92 6.25 9.63
CA ALA A 33 8.05 6.80 10.37
C ALA A 33 8.25 6.10 11.73
N TYR A 34 7.17 5.77 12.44
CA TYR A 34 7.26 5.04 13.72
C TYR A 34 7.71 3.59 13.57
N ASN A 35 7.55 2.98 12.39
CA ASN A 35 7.98 1.62 12.10
C ASN A 35 9.30 1.58 11.30
N TRP A 36 10.03 2.69 11.23
CA TRP A 36 11.18 2.85 10.34
C TRP A 36 12.28 1.80 10.58
N ASP A 37 12.61 1.50 11.83
CA ASP A 37 13.67 0.54 12.16
C ASP A 37 13.36 -0.87 11.61
N SER A 38 12.10 -1.28 11.65
CA SER A 38 11.64 -2.56 11.09
C SER A 38 11.72 -2.58 9.57
N ILE A 39 11.29 -1.49 8.93
CA ILE A 39 11.36 -1.32 7.47
C ILE A 39 12.81 -1.34 6.99
N TRP A 40 13.71 -0.64 7.70
CA TRP A 40 15.13 -0.57 7.37
C TRP A 40 15.85 -1.91 7.56
N ALA A 41 15.39 -2.73 8.51
CA ALA A 41 15.92 -4.07 8.77
C ALA A 41 15.43 -5.14 7.78
N PHE A 42 14.51 -4.82 6.86
CA PHE A 42 13.98 -5.76 5.87
C PHE A 42 15.11 -6.37 5.02
N ARG A 43 15.04 -7.70 4.83
CA ARG A 43 16.00 -8.47 4.04
C ARG A 43 15.27 -9.11 2.86
N PRO A 44 15.34 -8.51 1.65
CA PRO A 44 14.70 -9.10 0.48
C PRO A 44 15.36 -10.41 0.09
N ASP A 45 14.58 -11.30 -0.52
CA ASP A 45 15.11 -12.47 -1.21
C ASP A 45 15.74 -12.03 -2.55
N PRO A 46 16.81 -12.68 -3.02
CA PRO A 46 17.41 -12.36 -4.32
C PRO A 46 16.47 -12.50 -5.52
N SER A 47 15.36 -13.25 -5.40
CA SER A 47 14.35 -13.40 -6.44
C SER A 47 13.22 -12.35 -6.39
N ASP A 48 13.21 -11.48 -5.37
CA ASP A 48 12.20 -10.44 -5.23
C ASP A 48 12.28 -9.38 -6.34
N LEU A 49 11.10 -8.91 -6.78
CA LEU A 49 10.97 -7.80 -7.72
C LEU A 49 10.39 -6.57 -7.03
N LEU A 50 11.11 -5.45 -7.08
CA LEU A 50 10.68 -4.18 -6.48
C LEU A 50 10.02 -3.27 -7.51
N ILE A 51 8.76 -2.90 -7.27
CA ILE A 51 8.07 -1.82 -8.00
C ILE A 51 8.23 -0.54 -7.18
N ALA A 52 9.07 0.39 -7.65
CA ALA A 52 9.32 1.67 -6.99
C ALA A 52 8.75 2.84 -7.82
N THR A 53 7.79 3.56 -7.26
CA THR A 53 7.12 4.70 -7.93
C THR A 53 6.89 5.84 -6.95
N TYR A 54 6.98 7.08 -7.43
CA TYR A 54 6.46 8.22 -6.67
C TYR A 54 4.94 8.06 -6.46
N PRO A 55 4.36 8.51 -5.33
CA PRO A 55 2.94 8.37 -5.07
C PRO A 55 2.08 8.82 -6.26
N LYS A 56 1.11 7.97 -6.61
CA LYS A 56 0.14 8.19 -7.70
C LYS A 56 0.69 8.07 -9.12
N ALA A 57 1.94 7.65 -9.32
CA ALA A 57 2.52 7.46 -10.65
C ALA A 57 2.20 6.08 -11.30
N GLY A 58 1.05 5.47 -10.97
CA GLY A 58 0.60 4.22 -11.59
C GLY A 58 1.02 2.92 -10.90
N THR A 59 1.36 2.94 -9.61
CA THR A 59 1.78 1.75 -8.82
C THR A 59 0.86 0.55 -9.02
N THR A 60 -0.46 0.75 -8.85
CA THR A 60 -1.46 -0.31 -9.02
C THR A 60 -1.47 -0.86 -10.45
N TRP A 61 -1.38 0.00 -11.46
CA TRP A 61 -1.39 -0.46 -12.84
C TRP A 61 -0.15 -1.31 -13.16
N THR A 62 1.03 -0.89 -12.70
CA THR A 62 2.26 -1.66 -12.86
C THR A 62 2.21 -2.98 -12.09
N GLN A 63 1.63 -3.00 -10.88
CA GLN A 63 1.43 -4.22 -10.10
C GLN A 63 0.59 -5.25 -10.87
N GLU A 64 -0.54 -4.86 -11.46
CA GLU A 64 -1.39 -5.77 -12.26
C GLU A 64 -0.66 -6.32 -13.49
N ILE A 65 0.11 -5.48 -14.20
CA ILE A 65 0.90 -5.92 -15.36
C ILE A 65 1.94 -6.97 -14.94
N VAL A 66 2.70 -6.70 -13.88
CA VAL A 66 3.71 -7.64 -13.37
C VAL A 66 3.06 -8.93 -12.89
N ASP A 67 1.92 -8.85 -12.21
CA ASP A 67 1.22 -10.03 -11.73
C ASP A 67 0.80 -10.97 -12.86
N LEU A 68 0.22 -10.41 -13.92
CA LEU A 68 -0.14 -11.16 -15.13
C LEU A 68 1.08 -11.80 -15.78
N LEU A 69 2.21 -11.09 -15.88
CA LEU A 69 3.44 -11.65 -16.46
C LEU A 69 3.96 -12.85 -15.65
N LEU A 70 3.94 -12.75 -14.32
CA LEU A 70 4.38 -13.84 -13.44
C LEU A 70 3.45 -15.06 -13.51
N HIS A 71 2.18 -14.86 -13.84
CA HIS A 71 1.17 -15.92 -13.99
C HIS A 71 0.86 -16.27 -15.45
N ASN A 72 1.77 -16.00 -16.40
CA ASN A 72 1.61 -16.34 -17.83
C ASN A 72 0.31 -15.81 -18.47
N GLY A 73 -0.18 -14.66 -18.02
CA GLY A 73 -1.42 -14.04 -18.48
C GLY A 73 -2.70 -14.63 -17.90
N ASP A 74 -2.62 -15.50 -16.89
CA ASP A 74 -3.78 -16.05 -16.20
C ASP A 74 -4.42 -14.98 -15.30
N ALA A 75 -5.49 -14.36 -15.81
CA ALA A 75 -6.23 -13.33 -15.10
C ALA A 75 -7.03 -13.87 -13.90
N ASP A 76 -7.35 -15.17 -13.86
CA ASP A 76 -8.05 -15.76 -12.71
C ASP A 76 -7.09 -15.96 -11.54
N ALA A 77 -5.85 -16.39 -11.81
CA ALA A 77 -4.79 -16.49 -10.80
C ALA A 77 -4.44 -15.12 -10.17
N CYS A 78 -4.57 -14.02 -10.93
CA CYS A 78 -4.27 -12.66 -10.48
C CYS A 78 -5.41 -11.98 -9.70
N LYS A 79 -6.59 -12.60 -9.56
CA LYS A 79 -7.71 -12.06 -8.75
C LYS A 79 -7.44 -12.20 -7.25
N ARG A 80 -6.38 -11.57 -6.77
CA ARG A 80 -6.03 -11.51 -5.36
C ARG A 80 -6.78 -10.34 -4.73
N ALA A 81 -7.63 -10.64 -3.75
CA ALA A 81 -8.33 -9.61 -2.99
C ALA A 81 -7.32 -8.63 -2.38
N PRO A 82 -7.63 -7.33 -2.28
CA PRO A 82 -6.75 -6.41 -1.58
C PRO A 82 -6.61 -6.88 -0.13
N THR A 83 -5.39 -7.12 0.32
CA THR A 83 -5.11 -7.37 1.73
C THR A 83 -5.60 -6.17 2.56
N PRO A 84 -6.31 -6.39 3.68
CA PRO A 84 -6.93 -5.35 4.50
C PRO A 84 -5.98 -4.25 4.99
#